data_AF-A0A699YUG6-F1
#
_entry.id   AF-A0A699YUG6-F1
#
_cell.length_a   1.000
_cell.length_b   1.000
_cell.length_c   1.000
_cell.angle_alpha   90.00
_cell.angle_beta   90.00
_cell.angle_gamma   90.00
#
_symmetry.space_group_name_H-M   'P 1'
#
loop_
_entity.id
_entity.type
_entity.pdbx_description
1 polymer ?
#
loop_
_entity_poly.entity_id
_entity_poly.type
_entity_poly.pdbx_seq_one_letter_code
_entity_poly.pdbx_strand_id
1 'polypeptide(L)'
;RPKPGAGLAHGATQPRVGLWPGHDTKAGRGGGVVVPREGAGTMLQGAAACHPSHPGCSTLGLAACIHSAHNVMMDDNLALVLSPQSFHNIKPETDIFNNINKQFWECWLPGAFAWGYIACTGTNFCIRTRALAHCGWFPEYTITEDYALGMELKCHGYQATYLMLYLAVGEAPEEIRNVFRQRSRWTKGHFQ
;
A
#
# COMPACT_ATOMS: atom_id res chain seq x y z
N ARG A 1 46.66 23.89 18.52
CA ARG A 1 45.66 24.44 19.46
C ARG A 1 44.47 24.97 18.66
N PRO A 2 43.37 24.20 18.48
CA PRO A 2 42.16 24.70 17.82
C PRO A 2 41.27 25.46 18.81
N LYS A 3 40.54 26.46 18.32
CA LYS A 3 39.63 27.34 19.09
C LYS A 3 38.29 26.63 19.42
N PRO A 4 37.59 27.02 20.51
CA PRO A 4 36.37 26.36 20.98
C PRO A 4 35.06 27.03 20.49
N GLY A 5 34.04 26.20 20.20
CA GLY A 5 32.62 26.47 20.48
C GLY A 5 31.75 27.09 19.37
N ALA A 6 30.94 26.26 18.69
CA ALA A 6 29.53 26.53 18.36
C ALA A 6 28.85 25.20 17.93
N GLY A 7 27.71 24.88 18.55
CA GLY A 7 27.17 23.53 18.67
C GLY A 7 26.51 22.92 17.44
N LEU A 8 26.41 21.58 17.49
CA LEU A 8 25.60 20.74 16.61
C LEU A 8 24.11 21.11 16.78
N ALA A 9 23.55 21.80 15.79
CA ALA A 9 22.11 21.95 15.67
C ALA A 9 21.53 20.72 14.95
N HIS A 10 20.97 19.78 15.72
CA HIS A 10 20.00 18.81 15.20
C HIS A 10 18.73 19.54 14.79
N GLY A 11 18.66 19.92 13.51
CA GLY A 11 17.43 20.41 12.89
C GLY A 11 16.56 19.23 12.47
N ALA A 12 15.68 18.78 13.37
CA ALA A 12 14.55 17.92 12.99
C ALA A 12 13.62 18.70 12.06
N THR A 13 13.75 18.48 10.75
CA THR A 13 12.75 18.93 9.77
C THR A 13 11.45 18.18 10.03
N GLN A 14 10.45 18.88 10.57
CA GLN A 14 9.08 18.36 10.68
C GLN A 14 8.54 17.98 9.29
N PRO A 15 7.90 16.82 9.11
CA PRO A 15 7.23 16.53 7.85
C PRO A 15 5.91 17.31 7.79
N ARG A 16 5.79 18.15 6.76
CA ARG A 16 4.51 18.72 6.32
C ARG A 16 3.58 17.58 5.89
N VAL A 17 2.27 17.76 6.07
CA VAL A 17 1.25 16.96 5.40
C VAL A 17 1.54 17.02 3.89
N GLY A 18 2.07 15.93 3.33
CA GLY A 18 2.53 15.87 1.96
C GLY A 18 2.03 14.59 1.31
N LEU A 19 1.29 14.74 0.22
CA LEU A 19 1.10 13.67 -0.75
C LEU A 19 2.50 13.26 -1.23
N TRP A 20 2.86 11.98 -1.16
CA TRP A 20 4.11 11.48 -1.71
C TRP A 20 4.15 11.75 -3.23
N PRO A 21 5.10 12.54 -3.77
CA PRO A 21 5.04 13.04 -5.15
C PRO A 21 5.38 12.00 -6.23
N GLY A 22 5.62 10.73 -5.89
CA GLY A 22 6.10 9.71 -6.83
C GLY A 22 5.04 9.08 -7.75
N HIS A 23 3.75 9.40 -7.58
CA HIS A 23 2.69 8.76 -8.35
C HIS A 23 2.53 9.45 -9.72
N ASP A 24 2.89 8.77 -10.82
CA ASP A 24 2.56 9.23 -12.17
C ASP A 24 1.03 9.33 -12.31
N THR A 25 0.52 10.55 -12.22
CA THR A 25 -0.90 10.92 -12.30
C THR A 25 -1.53 10.65 -13.68
N LYS A 26 -0.80 10.07 -14.65
CA LYS A 26 -1.30 9.80 -16.01
C LYS A 26 -2.10 8.51 -16.18
N ALA A 27 -2.54 7.88 -15.09
CA ALA A 27 -3.41 6.70 -15.11
C ALA A 27 -4.73 6.86 -14.35
N GLY A 28 -5.21 8.10 -14.11
CA GLY A 28 -6.53 8.34 -13.51
C GLY A 28 -6.71 7.83 -12.07
N ARG A 29 -5.65 7.34 -11.43
CA ARG A 29 -5.68 6.83 -10.05
C ARG A 29 -5.35 7.96 -9.08
N GLY A 30 -6.39 8.56 -8.50
CA GLY A 30 -6.29 9.45 -7.36
C GLY A 30 -6.09 8.68 -6.05
N GLY A 31 -4.98 7.95 -5.91
CA GLY A 31 -4.59 7.33 -4.65
C GLY A 31 -3.64 8.25 -3.89
N GLY A 32 -4.12 8.92 -2.85
CA GLY A 32 -3.27 9.69 -1.94
C GLY A 32 -2.91 8.86 -0.72
N VAL A 33 -1.63 8.84 -0.33
CA VAL A 33 -1.21 8.30 0.97
C VAL A 33 -1.57 9.33 2.04
N VAL A 34 -2.45 8.96 2.99
CA VAL A 34 -2.84 9.81 4.10
C VAL A 34 -1.95 9.51 5.31
N VAL A 35 -1.31 10.55 5.87
CA VAL A 35 -0.47 10.47 7.08
C VAL A 35 -1.25 11.01 8.29
N PRO A 36 -1.63 10.20 9.28
CA PRO A 36 -2.25 10.68 10.51
C PRO A 36 -1.23 11.31 11.48
N ARG A 37 -1.71 12.16 12.41
CA ARG A 37 -0.89 12.85 13.42
C ARG A 37 -0.48 11.94 14.58
N GLU A 38 0.66 12.27 15.21
CA GLU A 38 1.36 11.49 16.24
C GLU A 38 0.52 11.09 17.46
N GLY A 39 0.69 9.83 17.90
CA GLY A 39 0.12 9.26 19.12
C GLY A 39 -0.56 7.92 18.85
N ALA A 40 0.13 6.81 19.16
CA ALA A 40 -0.05 5.44 18.64
C ALA A 40 0.49 5.30 17.20
N GLY A 41 1.58 4.52 17.04
CA GLY A 41 2.40 4.35 15.84
C GLY A 41 1.77 4.82 14.53
N THR A 42 2.23 5.97 14.01
CA THR A 42 1.74 6.63 12.80
C THR A 42 1.53 5.61 11.67
N MET A 43 0.30 5.40 11.18
CA MET A 43 0.01 4.43 10.11
C MET A 43 -0.21 5.12 8.78
N LEU A 44 0.45 4.65 7.71
CA LEU A 44 0.19 5.14 6.35
C LEU A 44 -0.76 4.18 5.64
N GLN A 45 -1.77 4.73 4.97
CA GLN A 45 -2.72 3.93 4.20
C GLN A 45 -2.55 4.18 2.70
N GLY A 46 -2.30 3.10 1.95
CA GLY A 46 -2.50 3.12 0.50
C GLY A 46 -3.98 2.82 0.24
N ALA A 47 -4.78 3.83 -0.13
CA ALA A 47 -6.21 3.65 -0.36
C ALA A 47 -6.54 3.55 -1.85
N ALA A 48 -7.39 2.59 -2.23
CA ALA A 48 -8.06 2.59 -3.52
C ALA A 48 -9.10 3.72 -3.47
N ALA A 49 -9.02 4.65 -4.41
CA ALA A 49 -9.98 5.75 -4.50
C ALA A 49 -11.38 5.18 -4.70
N CYS A 50 -12.23 5.35 -3.70
CA CYS A 50 -13.64 5.01 -3.76
C CYS A 50 -14.36 6.27 -4.24
N HIS A 51 -14.92 6.28 -5.46
CA HIS A 51 -15.59 7.47 -5.99
C HIS A 51 -16.85 7.76 -5.15
N PRO A 52 -16.99 8.97 -4.56
CA PRO A 52 -18.01 9.25 -3.54
C PRO A 52 -19.47 9.19 -4.04
N SER A 53 -19.69 9.06 -5.35
CA SER A 53 -21.02 8.87 -5.96
C SER A 53 -21.41 7.41 -6.21
N HIS A 54 -20.53 6.44 -5.92
CA HIS A 54 -20.83 5.03 -6.18
C HIS A 54 -21.67 4.43 -5.03
N PRO A 55 -22.78 3.71 -5.31
CA PRO A 55 -23.69 3.19 -4.27
C PRO A 55 -23.07 2.16 -3.32
N GLY A 56 -21.92 1.56 -3.69
CA GLY A 56 -21.10 0.72 -2.79
C GLY A 56 -20.05 1.49 -1.99
N CYS A 57 -19.82 2.76 -2.33
CA CYS A 57 -18.89 3.67 -1.67
C CYS A 57 -19.61 4.45 -0.56
N SER A 58 -20.16 3.73 0.41
CA SER A 58 -20.63 4.39 1.62
C SER A 58 -19.42 4.86 2.41
N THR A 59 -19.50 6.03 3.05
CA THR A 59 -18.53 6.49 4.07
C THR A 59 -18.29 5.42 5.16
N LEU A 60 -19.25 4.51 5.35
CA LEU A 60 -19.14 3.31 6.18
C LEU A 60 -18.11 2.29 5.68
N GLY A 61 -17.94 2.08 4.37
CA GLY A 61 -16.97 1.12 3.82
C GLY A 61 -15.52 1.51 4.12
N LEU A 62 -15.20 2.80 3.95
CA LEU A 62 -13.88 3.33 4.30
C LEU A 62 -13.66 3.32 5.83
N ALA A 63 -14.68 3.65 6.63
CA ALA A 63 -14.60 3.60 8.09
C ALA A 63 -14.41 2.16 8.61
N ALA A 64 -15.10 1.18 8.03
CA ALA A 64 -14.92 -0.24 8.34
C ALA A 64 -13.53 -0.72 7.91
N CYS A 65 -13.03 -0.28 6.74
CA CYS A 65 -11.68 -0.55 6.29
C CYS A 65 -10.63 -0.08 7.30
N ILE A 66 -10.74 1.17 7.73
CA ILE A 66 -9.83 1.78 8.70
C ILE A 66 -9.95 1.08 10.04
N HIS A 67 -11.17 0.79 10.51
CA HIS A 67 -11.38 0.16 11.81
C HIS A 67 -10.82 -1.27 11.86
N SER A 68 -11.13 -2.11 10.87
CA SER A 68 -10.64 -3.49 10.83
C SER A 68 -9.13 -3.55 10.68
N ALA A 69 -8.54 -2.74 9.78
CA ALA A 69 -7.09 -2.68 9.62
C ALA A 69 -6.40 -2.13 10.87
N HIS A 70 -6.96 -1.09 11.49
CA HIS A 70 -6.43 -0.51 12.74
C HIS A 70 -6.46 -1.50 13.90
N ASN A 71 -7.55 -2.25 14.08
CA ASN A 71 -7.65 -3.26 15.13
C ASN A 71 -6.57 -4.34 14.98
N VAL A 72 -6.30 -4.80 13.75
CA VAL A 72 -5.21 -5.74 13.48
C VAL A 72 -3.85 -5.11 13.78
N MET A 73 -3.68 -3.83 13.42
CA MET A 73 -2.47 -3.05 13.68
C MET A 73 -2.35 -2.57 15.13
N MET A 74 -3.18 -3.03 16.07
CA MET A 74 -2.90 -2.91 17.50
C MET A 74 -1.79 -3.87 17.95
N ASP A 75 -1.53 -4.95 17.20
CA ASP A 75 -0.37 -5.81 17.44
C ASP A 75 0.92 -5.15 16.96
N ASP A 76 1.74 -4.69 17.90
CA ASP A 76 3.01 -4.00 17.64
C ASP A 76 4.07 -4.85 16.94
N ASN A 77 3.89 -6.17 16.85
CA ASN A 77 4.79 -7.05 16.09
C ASN A 77 4.57 -6.92 14.57
N LEU A 78 3.40 -6.45 14.14
CA LEU A 78 3.05 -6.31 12.72
C LEU A 78 3.46 -4.95 12.19
N ALA A 79 4.24 -4.94 11.11
CA ALA A 79 4.61 -3.73 10.40
C ALA A 79 3.60 -3.32 9.33
N LEU A 80 2.90 -4.29 8.73
CA LEU A 80 1.98 -4.07 7.62
C LEU A 80 0.78 -5.03 7.71
N VAL A 81 -0.40 -4.51 7.39
CA VAL A 81 -1.59 -5.31 7.07
C VAL A 81 -2.03 -5.01 5.65
N LEU A 82 -2.27 -6.05 4.85
CA LEU A 82 -2.81 -5.95 3.50
C LEU A 82 -4.19 -6.59 3.44
N SER A 83 -5.09 -6.01 2.64
CA SER A 83 -6.41 -6.56 2.33
C SER A 83 -6.60 -6.70 0.82
N PRO A 84 -7.46 -7.63 0.36
CA PRO A 84 -7.69 -7.85 -1.05
C PRO A 84 -8.27 -6.63 -1.78
N GLN A 85 -8.05 -6.60 -3.08
CA GLN A 85 -8.64 -5.60 -3.98
C GLN A 85 -9.93 -6.15 -4.60
N SER A 86 -10.95 -5.31 -4.70
CA SER A 86 -12.18 -5.60 -5.46
C SER A 86 -12.42 -4.49 -6.48
N PHE A 87 -13.14 -4.80 -7.56
CA PHE A 87 -13.41 -3.86 -8.65
C PHE A 87 -14.91 -3.84 -8.98
N HIS A 88 -15.49 -2.65 -9.16
CA HIS A 88 -16.92 -2.53 -9.46
C HIS A 88 -17.25 -2.68 -10.95
N ASN A 89 -16.30 -2.37 -11.84
CA ASN A 89 -16.53 -2.29 -13.28
C ASN A 89 -16.20 -3.59 -14.04
N ILE A 90 -15.90 -4.68 -13.33
CA ILE A 90 -15.60 -5.98 -13.92
C ILE A 90 -16.68 -7.00 -13.53
N LYS A 91 -17.25 -7.67 -14.52
CA LYS A 91 -18.15 -8.80 -14.32
C LYS A 91 -17.34 -10.10 -14.31
N PRO A 92 -17.45 -10.95 -13.27
CA PRO A 92 -16.68 -12.18 -13.17
C PRO A 92 -16.82 -13.11 -14.38
N GLU A 93 -18.00 -13.15 -14.99
CA GLU A 93 -18.32 -14.04 -16.10
C GLU A 93 -17.64 -13.64 -17.41
N THR A 94 -17.21 -12.38 -17.51
CA THR A 94 -16.59 -11.81 -18.72
C THR A 94 -15.17 -11.31 -18.48
N ASP A 95 -14.55 -11.64 -17.34
CA ASP A 95 -13.22 -11.19 -16.98
C ASP A 95 -12.11 -12.01 -17.69
N ILE A 96 -12.06 -11.91 -19.02
CA ILE A 96 -11.12 -12.67 -19.85
C ILE A 96 -9.65 -12.39 -19.52
N PHE A 97 -9.36 -11.21 -18.97
CA PHE A 97 -8.00 -10.83 -18.59
C PHE A 97 -7.67 -11.20 -17.16
N ASN A 98 -8.61 -11.71 -16.35
CA ASN A 98 -8.42 -11.98 -14.92
C ASN A 98 -7.95 -10.72 -14.15
N ASN A 99 -8.67 -9.61 -14.35
CA ASN A 99 -8.47 -8.37 -13.59
C ASN A 99 -8.84 -8.53 -12.11
N ILE A 100 -9.88 -9.30 -11.80
CA ILE A 100 -10.29 -9.59 -10.41
C ILE A 100 -9.18 -10.35 -9.67
N ASN A 101 -8.46 -11.22 -10.38
CA ASN A 101 -7.33 -11.98 -9.87
C ASN A 101 -7.65 -12.76 -8.57
N LYS A 102 -8.83 -13.38 -8.53
CA LYS A 102 -9.36 -14.07 -7.34
C LYS A 102 -8.41 -15.16 -6.81
N GLN A 103 -7.76 -15.90 -7.72
CA GLN A 103 -6.77 -16.93 -7.38
C GLN A 103 -5.59 -16.36 -6.57
N PHE A 104 -5.12 -15.15 -6.90
CA PHE A 104 -4.05 -14.51 -6.15
C PHE A 104 -4.52 -14.13 -4.75
N TRP A 105 -5.66 -13.44 -4.65
CA TRP A 105 -6.16 -12.88 -3.39
C TRP A 105 -6.70 -13.91 -2.40
N GLU A 106 -7.35 -14.98 -2.88
CA GLU A 106 -8.04 -15.94 -2.01
C GLU A 106 -7.28 -17.26 -1.81
N CYS A 107 -6.32 -17.57 -2.69
CA CYS A 107 -5.60 -18.85 -2.62
C CYS A 107 -4.10 -18.66 -2.42
N TRP A 108 -3.43 -17.97 -3.33
CA TRP A 108 -1.96 -17.88 -3.30
C TRP A 108 -1.46 -17.00 -2.16
N LEU A 109 -1.99 -15.78 -2.05
CA LEU A 109 -1.49 -14.77 -1.13
C LEU A 109 -1.67 -15.16 0.35
N PRO A 110 -2.82 -15.72 0.79
CA PRO A 110 -2.95 -16.23 2.16
C PRO A 110 -1.89 -17.29 2.49
N GLY A 111 -1.60 -18.21 1.55
CA GLY A 111 -0.56 -19.22 1.71
C GLY A 111 0.84 -18.61 1.80
N ALA A 112 1.13 -17.61 0.96
CA ALA A 112 2.41 -16.90 1.01
C ALA A 112 2.60 -16.16 2.35
N PHE A 113 1.59 -15.47 2.85
CA PHE A 113 1.64 -14.82 4.16
C PHE A 113 1.85 -15.83 5.30
N ALA A 114 1.23 -17.01 5.23
CA ALA A 114 1.47 -18.09 6.19
C ALA A 114 2.94 -18.56 6.19
N TRP A 115 3.67 -18.38 5.09
CA TRP A 115 5.11 -18.65 4.98
C TRP A 115 5.97 -17.42 5.30
N GLY A 116 5.36 -16.35 5.82
CA GLY A 116 6.03 -15.13 6.22
C GLY A 116 6.43 -14.20 5.07
N TYR A 117 5.81 -14.35 3.89
CA TYR A 117 5.91 -13.37 2.82
C TYR A 117 5.23 -12.05 3.23
N ILE A 118 5.84 -10.92 2.86
CA ILE A 118 5.27 -9.59 3.07
C ILE A 118 4.93 -9.01 1.72
N ALA A 119 3.63 -8.95 1.41
CA ALA A 119 3.15 -8.31 0.21
C ALA A 119 2.73 -6.88 0.49
N CYS A 120 3.19 -5.95 -0.34
CA CYS A 120 2.63 -4.62 -0.47
C CYS A 120 2.29 -4.42 -1.96
N THR A 121 1.03 -4.08 -2.25
CA THR A 121 0.48 -4.07 -3.61
C THR A 121 0.05 -2.67 -4.07
N GLY A 122 0.60 -1.65 -3.42
CA GLY A 122 0.38 -0.24 -3.75
C GLY A 122 -0.97 0.32 -3.28
N THR A 123 -1.89 -0.53 -2.86
CA THR A 123 -3.18 -0.14 -2.28
C THR A 123 -3.69 -1.18 -1.28
N ASN A 124 -4.73 -0.82 -0.53
CA ASN A 124 -5.47 -1.63 0.41
C ASN A 124 -4.60 -2.16 1.57
N PHE A 125 -3.60 -1.38 1.99
CA PHE A 125 -2.73 -1.71 3.11
C PHE A 125 -2.64 -0.59 4.13
N CYS A 126 -2.31 -0.95 5.38
CA CYS A 126 -1.84 -0.04 6.41
C CYS A 126 -0.42 -0.47 6.82
N ILE A 127 0.50 0.49 6.93
CA ILE A 127 1.89 0.24 7.33
C ILE A 127 2.29 1.15 8.49
N ARG A 128 3.07 0.64 9.44
CA ARG A 128 3.69 1.47 10.49
C ARG A 128 4.76 2.37 9.88
N THR A 129 4.63 3.67 10.12
CA THR A 129 5.59 4.68 9.65
C THR A 129 6.99 4.45 10.21
N ARG A 130 7.12 3.94 11.44
CA ARG A 130 8.44 3.55 11.98
C ARG A 130 9.12 2.46 11.17
N ALA A 131 8.36 1.49 10.66
CA ALA A 131 8.90 0.41 9.84
C ALA A 131 9.25 0.92 8.45
N LEU A 132 8.37 1.73 7.85
CA LEU A 132 8.63 2.40 6.57
C LEU A 132 9.89 3.28 6.64
N ALA A 133 10.01 4.11 7.67
CA ALA A 133 11.17 4.99 7.86
C ALA A 133 12.46 4.21 8.09
N HIS A 134 12.40 3.08 8.82
CA HIS A 134 13.56 2.20 9.01
C HIS A 134 14.05 1.58 7.70
N CYS A 135 13.13 1.22 6.79
CA CYS A 135 13.44 0.76 5.45
C CYS A 135 13.88 1.88 4.48
N GLY A 136 13.98 3.13 4.93
CA GLY A 136 14.38 4.26 4.08
C GLY A 136 13.26 4.80 3.19
N TRP A 137 11.99 4.63 3.59
CA TRP A 137 10.78 5.00 2.85
C TRP A 137 10.50 4.10 1.64
N PHE A 138 9.69 4.57 0.68
CA PHE A 138 9.41 3.78 -0.53
C PHE A 138 10.67 3.70 -1.40
N PRO A 139 11.07 2.49 -1.84
CA PRO A 139 12.19 2.32 -2.76
C PRO A 139 12.06 3.13 -4.04
N GLU A 140 13.08 3.90 -4.38
CA GLU A 140 13.09 4.71 -5.62
C GLU A 140 13.86 4.04 -6.77
N TYR A 141 14.46 2.87 -6.52
CA TYR A 141 15.31 2.16 -7.47
C TYR A 141 14.56 1.23 -8.43
N THR A 142 13.25 1.03 -8.24
CA THR A 142 12.38 0.20 -9.10
C THR A 142 11.06 0.90 -9.39
N ILE A 143 10.42 0.52 -10.50
CA ILE A 143 9.08 1.01 -10.88
C ILE A 143 7.93 0.27 -10.17
N THR A 144 8.26 -0.74 -9.36
CA THR A 144 7.34 -1.45 -8.45
C THR A 144 7.84 -1.27 -7.02
N GLU A 145 7.85 -0.02 -6.56
CA GLU A 145 8.32 0.40 -5.25
C GLU A 145 7.56 -0.27 -4.10
N ASP A 146 6.29 -0.57 -4.32
CA ASP A 146 5.42 -1.27 -3.38
C ASP A 146 5.90 -2.70 -3.13
N TYR A 147 6.15 -3.46 -4.20
CA TYR A 147 6.66 -4.82 -4.11
C TYR A 147 8.04 -4.84 -3.42
N ALA A 148 8.96 -3.95 -3.84
CA ALA A 148 10.29 -3.85 -3.25
C ALA A 148 10.22 -3.49 -1.76
N LEU A 149 9.31 -2.59 -1.35
CA LEU A 149 9.11 -2.27 0.06
C LEU A 149 8.73 -3.51 0.90
N GLY A 150 7.92 -4.42 0.34
CA GLY A 150 7.62 -5.69 1.00
C GLY A 150 8.85 -6.54 1.26
N MET A 151 9.77 -6.59 0.30
CA MET A 151 11.06 -7.27 0.42
C MET A 151 11.95 -6.61 1.48
N GLU A 152 12.08 -5.27 1.45
CA GLU A 152 12.87 -4.52 2.43
C GLU A 152 12.37 -4.76 3.85
N LEU A 153 11.05 -4.68 4.07
CA LEU A 153 10.44 -4.98 5.37
C LEU A 153 10.84 -6.38 5.85
N LYS A 154 10.81 -7.37 4.94
CA LYS A 154 11.19 -8.74 5.27
C LYS A 154 12.68 -8.86 5.60
N CYS A 155 13.55 -8.21 4.82
CA CYS A 155 15.00 -8.18 5.05
C CYS A 155 15.36 -7.54 6.40
N HIS A 156 14.60 -6.53 6.82
CA HIS A 156 14.73 -5.90 8.15
C HIS A 156 14.06 -6.68 9.29
N GLY A 157 13.54 -7.88 9.02
CA GLY A 157 12.98 -8.77 10.05
C GLY A 157 11.56 -8.43 10.51
N TYR A 158 10.84 -7.57 9.78
CA TYR A 158 9.46 -7.27 10.10
C TYR A 158 8.52 -8.44 9.77
N GLN A 159 7.31 -8.35 10.32
CA GLN A 159 6.21 -9.25 10.03
C GLN A 159 5.04 -8.46 9.45
N ALA A 160 4.22 -9.14 8.65
CA ALA A 160 3.00 -8.58 8.10
C ALA A 160 1.89 -9.62 8.14
N THR A 161 0.65 -9.16 8.02
CA THR A 161 -0.51 -10.04 7.97
C THR A 161 -1.44 -9.70 6.82
N TYR A 162 -2.22 -10.70 6.42
CA TYR A 162 -3.22 -10.58 5.37
C TYR A 162 -4.61 -10.68 5.97
N LEU A 163 -5.38 -9.61 5.82
CA LEU A 163 -6.76 -9.53 6.26
C LEU A 163 -7.67 -9.87 5.09
N MET A 164 -8.19 -11.09 5.06
CA MET A 164 -9.07 -11.60 3.99
C MET A 164 -10.49 -11.01 4.09
N LEU A 165 -10.58 -9.67 4.05
CA LEU A 165 -11.81 -8.90 3.98
C LEU A 165 -11.69 -7.91 2.83
N TYR A 166 -12.67 -7.88 1.93
CA TYR A 166 -12.72 -6.90 0.85
C TYR A 166 -13.21 -5.55 1.40
N LEU A 167 -12.26 -4.71 1.79
CA LEU A 167 -12.53 -3.46 2.51
C LEU A 167 -12.65 -2.23 1.60
N ALA A 168 -12.17 -2.32 0.36
CA ALA A 168 -12.24 -1.23 -0.60
C ALA A 168 -12.55 -1.75 -2.01
N VAL A 169 -13.27 -0.93 -2.77
CA VAL A 169 -13.66 -1.17 -4.16
C VAL A 169 -12.98 -0.14 -5.03
N GLY A 170 -12.17 -0.60 -5.98
CA GLY A 170 -11.50 0.23 -6.97
C GLY A 170 -12.09 0.07 -8.37
N GLU A 171 -11.37 0.62 -9.34
CA GLU A 171 -11.69 0.54 -10.76
C GLU A 171 -10.55 -0.16 -11.52
N ALA A 172 -10.92 -1.15 -12.32
CA ALA A 172 -9.98 -1.88 -13.16
C ALA A 172 -9.90 -1.23 -14.56
N PRO A 173 -8.78 -1.40 -15.28
CA PRO A 173 -8.68 -0.92 -16.66
C PRO A 173 -9.67 -1.65 -17.59
N GLU A 174 -10.53 -0.90 -18.27
CA GLU A 174 -11.48 -1.43 -19.26
C GLU A 174 -10.82 -1.70 -20.61
N GLU A 175 -9.93 -0.80 -21.02
CA GLU A 175 -9.23 -0.90 -22.29
C GLU A 175 -8.09 -1.92 -22.25
N ILE A 176 -8.07 -2.83 -23.22
CA ILE A 176 -7.02 -3.86 -23.37
C ILE A 176 -5.61 -3.26 -23.37
N ARG A 177 -5.43 -2.10 -24.01
CA ARG A 177 -4.15 -1.37 -24.04
C ARG A 177 -3.69 -1.00 -22.62
N ASN A 178 -4.61 -0.60 -21.76
CA ASN A 178 -4.31 -0.20 -20.39
C ASN A 178 -4.00 -1.42 -19.51
N VAL A 179 -4.68 -2.55 -19.73
CA VAL A 179 -4.35 -3.84 -19.09
C VAL A 179 -2.90 -4.23 -19.41
N PHE A 180 -2.51 -4.22 -20.69
CA PHE A 180 -1.14 -4.56 -21.10
C PHE A 180 -0.11 -3.55 -20.56
N ARG A 181 -0.42 -2.25 -20.57
CA ARG A 181 0.48 -1.23 -20.01
C ARG A 181 0.73 -1.45 -18.52
N GLN A 182 -0.32 -1.74 -17.75
CA GLN A 182 -0.23 -2.02 -16.32
C GLN A 182 0.62 -3.28 -16.07
N ARG A 183 0.31 -4.39 -16.74
CA ARG A 183 1.03 -5.66 -16.56
C ARG A 183 2.48 -5.59 -17.03
N SER A 184 2.75 -4.88 -18.13
CA SER A 184 4.12 -4.64 -18.59
C SER A 184 4.95 -3.92 -17.54
N ARG A 185 4.38 -2.91 -16.86
CA ARG A 185 5.05 -2.22 -15.76
C ARG A 185 5.32 -3.16 -14.59
N TRP A 186 4.34 -3.97 -14.20
CA TRP A 186 4.53 -4.96 -13.14
C TRP A 186 5.65 -5.93 -13.49
N THR A 187 5.61 -6.57 -14.66
CA THR A 187 6.64 -7.53 -15.07
C THR A 187 8.03 -6.91 -15.13
N LYS A 188 8.15 -5.69 -15.68
CA LYS A 188 9.44 -4.99 -15.73
C LYS A 188 9.98 -4.67 -14.34
N GLY A 189 9.14 -4.22 -13.43
CA GLY A 189 9.55 -3.90 -12.06
C GLY A 189 9.97 -5.14 -11.26
N HIS A 190 9.29 -6.27 -11.43
CA HIS A 190 9.69 -7.54 -10.79
C HIS A 190 10.99 -8.14 -11.36
N PHE A 191 11.42 -7.70 -12.55
CA PHE A 191 12.68 -8.14 -13.15
C PHE A 191 13.89 -7.30 -12.69
N GLN A 192 13.64 -6.07 -12.24
CA GLN A 192 14.65 -5.17 -11.66
C GLN A 192 15.04 -5.64 -10.26
#